data_AF-A0A2Z6RRU6-F1
#
_entry.id   AF-A0A2Z6RRU6-F1
#
_cell.length_a   1.000
_cell.length_b   1.000
_cell.length_c   1.000
_cell.angle_alpha   90.00
_cell.angle_beta   90.00
_cell.angle_gamma   90.00
#
_symmetry.space_group_name_H-M   'P 1'
#
loop_
_entity.id
_entity.type
_entity.pdbx_description
1 polymer ?
#
loop_
_entity_poly.entity_id
_entity_poly.type
_entity_poly.pdbx_seq_one_letter_code
_entity_poly.pdbx_strand_id
1 'polypeptide(L)'
;MNKLILLVQALLFLITISAAMPADDKLADLFYKRNNCQCTTAFSDFDSSSSSGPFRGFVAFGQDENGSTTIFGAFNRGFNPNCTSEFLIEDERNRVLYNVTSGLNVQITSDGGTEAFTHRFSNINLNCHSNGILLGGHNLRDKVKYCSNKKFVVRNNNQKGSQKVCK
;
A
#
# COMPACT_ATOMS: atom_id res chain seq x y z
N MET A 1 -55.96 -24.87 25.75
CA MET A 1 -54.77 -24.66 24.89
C MET A 1 -53.53 -24.97 25.70
N ASN A 2 -52.76 -25.98 25.29
CA ASN A 2 -51.58 -26.45 26.03
C ASN A 2 -50.47 -25.40 25.95
N LYS A 3 -50.18 -24.74 27.08
CA LYS A 3 -49.11 -23.74 27.22
C LYS A 3 -47.75 -24.24 26.75
N LEU A 4 -47.53 -25.55 26.81
CA LEU A 4 -46.32 -26.22 26.33
C LEU A 4 -46.14 -26.12 24.80
N ILE A 5 -47.24 -26.21 24.03
CA ILE A 5 -47.19 -26.14 22.55
C ILE A 5 -46.84 -24.72 22.10
N LEU A 6 -47.37 -23.71 22.80
CA LEU A 6 -47.10 -22.30 22.54
C LEU A 6 -45.64 -21.93 22.85
N LEU A 7 -45.07 -22.48 23.92
CA LEU A 7 -43.66 -22.34 24.28
C LEU A 7 -42.73 -23.01 23.26
N VAL A 8 -43.07 -24.21 22.80
CA VAL A 8 -42.28 -24.93 21.78
C VAL A 8 -42.32 -24.20 20.44
N GLN A 9 -43.49 -23.68 20.03
CA GLN A 9 -43.60 -22.87 18.81
C GLN A 9 -42.80 -21.56 18.94
N ALA A 10 -42.88 -20.87 20.07
CA ALA A 10 -42.10 -19.66 20.31
C ALA A 10 -40.58 -19.92 20.26
N LEU A 11 -40.10 -21.03 20.83
CA LEU A 11 -38.69 -21.41 20.74
C LEU A 11 -38.26 -21.72 19.30
N LEU A 12 -39.07 -22.44 18.54
CA LEU A 12 -38.77 -22.79 17.15
C LEU A 12 -38.69 -21.56 16.25
N PHE A 13 -39.53 -20.54 16.49
CA PHE A 13 -39.43 -19.26 15.78
C PHE A 13 -38.18 -18.46 16.16
N LEU A 14 -37.70 -18.53 17.41
CA LEU A 14 -36.48 -17.82 17.84
C LEU A 14 -35.19 -18.44 17.25
N ILE A 15 -35.15 -19.76 17.06
CA ILE A 15 -34.00 -20.47 16.48
C ILE A 15 -33.87 -20.18 14.97
N THR A 16 -34.98 -20.00 14.26
CA THR A 16 -34.93 -19.69 12.82
C THR A 16 -34.53 -18.25 12.52
N ILE A 17 -34.89 -17.28 13.38
CA ILE A 17 -34.49 -15.88 13.22
C ILE A 17 -32.98 -15.69 13.44
N SER A 18 -32.38 -16.46 14.36
CA SER A 18 -30.95 -16.38 14.66
C SER A 18 -30.04 -17.03 13.60
N ALA A 19 -30.57 -17.95 12.79
CA ALA A 19 -29.84 -18.54 11.66
C ALA A 19 -29.97 -17.75 10.34
N ALA A 20 -30.87 -16.77 10.28
CA ALA A 20 -31.18 -16.01 9.06
C ALA A 20 -30.52 -14.61 9.01
N MET A 21 -29.82 -14.20 10.07
CA MET A 21 -29.00 -12.98 10.01
C MET A 21 -27.62 -13.40 9.52
N PRO A 22 -27.21 -13.05 8.28
CA PRO A 22 -25.79 -13.09 7.97
C PRO A 22 -25.15 -12.18 9.01
N ALA A 23 -24.29 -12.74 9.86
CA ALA A 23 -23.33 -11.91 10.59
C ALA A 23 -22.70 -11.02 9.51
N ASP A 24 -22.76 -9.72 9.69
CA ASP A 24 -22.32 -8.77 8.69
C ASP A 24 -20.80 -8.97 8.53
N ASP A 25 -20.40 -9.90 7.65
CA ASP A 25 -19.04 -10.42 7.53
C ASP A 25 -18.06 -9.28 7.25
N LYS A 26 -18.56 -8.19 6.66
CA LYS A 26 -17.83 -6.94 6.47
C LYS A 26 -17.48 -6.24 7.77
N LEU A 27 -18.37 -6.23 8.76
CA LEU A 27 -18.11 -5.61 10.05
C LEU A 27 -17.11 -6.46 10.87
N ALA A 28 -17.27 -7.78 10.85
CA ALA A 28 -16.30 -8.70 11.46
C ALA A 28 -14.91 -8.59 10.79
N ASP A 29 -14.86 -8.53 9.45
CA ASP A 29 -13.63 -8.31 8.67
C ASP A 29 -13.00 -6.94 8.95
N LEU A 30 -13.80 -5.88 9.08
CA LEU A 30 -13.33 -4.54 9.48
C LEU A 30 -12.68 -4.57 10.87
N PHE A 31 -13.32 -5.19 11.87
CA PHE A 31 -12.75 -5.31 13.22
C PHE A 31 -11.50 -6.19 13.23
N TYR A 32 -11.50 -7.29 12.46
CA TYR A 32 -10.34 -8.17 12.33
C TYR A 32 -9.15 -7.44 11.69
N LYS A 33 -9.36 -6.69 10.61
CA LYS A 33 -8.33 -5.89 9.95
C LYS A 33 -7.80 -4.80 10.86
N ARG A 34 -8.68 -4.06 11.54
CA ARG A 34 -8.28 -2.98 12.46
C ARG A 34 -7.45 -3.48 13.65
N ASN A 35 -7.67 -4.71 14.10
CA ASN A 35 -6.89 -5.31 15.17
C ASN A 35 -5.52 -5.86 14.69
N ASN A 36 -5.39 -6.19 13.40
CA ASN A 36 -4.17 -6.77 12.83
C ASN A 36 -3.35 -5.79 11.97
N CYS A 37 -3.89 -4.61 11.69
CA CYS A 37 -3.29 -3.63 10.79
C CYS A 37 -3.28 -2.24 11.43
N GLN A 38 -2.09 -1.68 11.60
CA GLN A 38 -1.90 -0.33 12.14
C GLN A 38 -1.62 0.66 11.01
N CYS A 39 -2.16 1.87 11.16
CA CYS A 39 -1.79 2.99 10.31
C CYS A 39 -0.27 3.15 10.26
N THR A 40 0.28 3.13 9.05
CA THR A 40 1.73 3.16 8.84
C THR A 40 2.07 4.03 7.66
N THR A 41 3.09 4.85 7.81
CA THR A 41 3.63 5.68 6.74
C THR A 41 5.05 5.28 6.39
N ALA A 42 5.42 5.55 5.14
CA ALA A 42 6.79 5.47 4.65
C ALA A 42 6.99 6.41 3.48
N PHE A 43 8.23 6.56 3.03
CA PHE A 43 8.58 7.42 1.93
C PHE A 43 9.85 6.97 1.20
N SER A 44 9.97 7.43 -0.03
CA SER A 44 11.16 7.33 -0.87
C SER A 44 11.48 8.72 -1.40
N ASP A 45 12.65 9.22 -1.04
CA ASP A 45 13.11 10.57 -1.36
C ASP A 45 14.20 10.52 -2.44
N PHE A 46 13.93 11.12 -3.60
CA PHE A 46 14.85 11.17 -4.74
C PHE A 46 15.73 12.42 -4.64
N ASP A 47 16.63 12.41 -3.65
CA ASP A 47 17.42 13.52 -3.10
C ASP A 47 18.69 13.91 -3.88
N SER A 48 18.79 13.58 -5.16
CA SER A 48 20.02 13.75 -5.97
C SER A 48 21.19 12.83 -5.69
N SER A 49 21.05 11.87 -4.78
CA SER A 49 21.98 10.74 -4.71
C SER A 49 22.10 10.00 -6.04
N SER A 50 23.23 9.31 -6.24
CA SER A 50 23.50 8.52 -7.46
C SER A 50 22.41 7.47 -7.73
N SER A 51 21.83 6.89 -6.68
CA SER A 51 20.72 5.93 -6.79
C SER A 51 19.43 6.54 -7.33
N SER A 52 19.21 7.85 -7.16
CA SER A 52 18.05 8.56 -7.72
C SER A 52 18.09 8.67 -9.25
N GLY A 53 19.25 8.42 -9.87
CA GLY A 53 19.44 8.64 -11.31
C GLY A 53 19.16 10.11 -11.67
N PRO A 54 18.40 10.40 -12.73
CA PRO A 54 18.01 11.77 -13.09
C PRO A 54 16.79 12.29 -12.31
N PHE A 55 16.02 11.42 -11.67
CA PHE A 55 14.71 11.73 -11.08
C PHE A 55 14.85 12.49 -9.78
N ARG A 56 14.04 13.53 -9.58
CA ARG A 56 14.02 14.32 -8.34
C ARG A 56 12.59 14.57 -7.92
N GLY A 57 12.29 14.25 -6.67
CA GLY A 57 10.91 14.19 -6.21
C GLY A 57 10.77 13.40 -4.92
N PHE A 58 9.53 13.23 -4.52
CA PHE A 58 9.17 12.57 -3.28
C PHE A 58 7.97 11.67 -3.51
N VAL A 59 8.02 10.46 -2.95
CA VAL A 59 6.93 9.49 -2.98
C VAL A 59 6.67 9.04 -1.55
N ALA A 60 5.44 9.15 -1.09
CA ALA A 60 5.00 8.67 0.21
C ALA A 60 3.97 7.55 0.07
N PHE A 61 3.93 6.74 1.11
CA PHE A 61 3.07 5.57 1.27
C PHE A 61 2.32 5.74 2.60
N GLY A 62 1.01 5.56 2.58
CA GLY A 62 0.18 5.52 3.78
C GLY A 62 -0.72 4.30 3.75
N GLN A 63 -0.51 3.36 4.67
CA GLN A 63 -1.39 2.22 4.88
C GLN A 63 -2.43 2.54 5.95
N ASP A 64 -3.70 2.32 5.64
CA ASP A 64 -4.83 2.45 6.56
C ASP A 64 -5.07 1.18 7.38
N GLU A 65 -5.98 1.22 8.36
CA GLU A 65 -6.29 0.08 9.23
C GLU A 65 -7.00 -1.07 8.50
N ASN A 66 -7.42 -0.87 7.25
CA ASN A 66 -7.98 -1.92 6.41
C ASN A 66 -6.90 -2.65 5.59
N GLY A 67 -5.64 -2.23 5.72
CA GLY A 67 -4.50 -2.78 5.00
C GLY A 67 -4.32 -2.23 3.60
N SER A 68 -5.12 -1.26 3.17
CA SER A 68 -4.95 -0.61 1.87
C SER A 68 -3.87 0.47 1.96
N THR A 69 -3.01 0.55 0.95
CA THR A 69 -1.92 1.53 0.88
C THR A 69 -2.21 2.58 -0.18
N THR A 70 -2.28 3.85 0.22
CA THR A 70 -2.27 5.00 -0.67
C THR A 70 -0.82 5.38 -0.96
N ILE A 71 -0.48 5.46 -2.24
CA ILE A 71 0.81 5.98 -2.71
C ILE A 71 0.55 7.34 -3.34
N PHE A 72 1.29 8.36 -2.92
CA PHE A 72 1.19 9.70 -3.47
C PHE A 72 2.57 10.34 -3.62
N GLY A 73 2.72 11.28 -4.54
CA GLY A 73 3.99 11.93 -4.76
C GLY A 73 3.99 12.91 -5.91
N ALA A 74 5.16 13.48 -6.16
CA ALA A 74 5.44 14.32 -7.31
C ALA A 74 6.94 14.33 -7.59
N PHE A 75 7.30 14.51 -8.85
CA PHE A 75 8.67 14.77 -9.28
C PHE A 75 8.77 16.13 -9.93
N ASN A 76 9.81 16.89 -9.60
CA ASN A 76 10.04 18.20 -10.20
C ASN A 76 10.97 18.16 -11.41
N ARG A 77 11.68 17.04 -11.66
CA ARG A 77 12.50 16.83 -12.86
C ARG A 77 12.92 15.38 -13.03
N GLY A 78 13.47 15.09 -14.20
CA GLY A 78 14.13 13.83 -14.55
C GLY A 78 13.39 12.98 -15.58
N PHE A 79 12.25 13.47 -16.08
CA PHE A 79 11.44 12.79 -17.08
C PHE A 79 11.63 13.44 -18.46
N ASN A 80 11.53 12.61 -19.50
CA ASN A 80 11.36 13.07 -20.87
C ASN A 80 9.85 12.99 -21.20
N PRO A 81 9.19 14.11 -21.55
CA PRO A 81 7.76 14.13 -21.88
C PRO A 81 7.36 13.19 -23.03
N ASN A 82 8.31 12.82 -23.89
CA ASN A 82 8.08 11.94 -25.03
C ASN A 82 8.33 10.45 -24.71
N CYS A 83 8.58 10.09 -23.45
CA CYS A 83 8.89 8.73 -23.05
C CYS A 83 7.92 8.22 -21.98
N THR A 84 7.50 6.96 -22.12
CA THR A 84 6.78 6.26 -21.05
C THR A 84 7.75 5.89 -19.93
N SER A 85 7.32 6.09 -18.68
CA SER A 85 8.05 5.70 -17.49
C SER A 85 7.26 4.67 -16.69
N GLU A 86 7.95 3.68 -16.16
CA GLU A 86 7.42 2.68 -15.24
C GLU A 86 7.70 3.09 -13.79
N PHE A 87 6.71 2.83 -12.93
CA PHE A 87 6.78 3.03 -11.49
C PHE A 87 6.58 1.67 -10.81
N LEU A 88 7.62 1.20 -10.12
CA LEU A 88 7.71 -0.16 -9.60
C LEU A 88 8.11 -0.16 -8.13
N ILE A 89 7.73 -1.22 -7.42
CA ILE A 89 8.27 -1.57 -6.11
C ILE A 89 9.07 -2.85 -6.30
N GLU A 90 10.38 -2.77 -6.07
CA GLU A 90 11.32 -3.88 -6.22
C GLU A 90 11.86 -4.33 -4.85
N ASP A 91 12.24 -5.60 -4.75
CA ASP A 91 13.09 -6.06 -3.66
C ASP A 91 14.58 -5.76 -3.88
N GLU A 92 15.43 -6.15 -2.94
CA GLU A 92 16.88 -5.95 -3.01
C GLU A 92 17.55 -6.67 -4.20
N ARG A 93 16.90 -7.71 -4.74
CA ARG A 93 17.36 -8.50 -5.89
C ARG A 93 16.79 -7.99 -7.22
N ASN A 94 16.17 -6.81 -7.22
CA ASN A 94 15.49 -6.21 -8.38
C ASN A 94 14.29 -7.02 -8.89
N ARG A 95 13.70 -7.91 -8.07
CA ARG A 95 12.45 -8.57 -8.43
C ARG A 95 11.30 -7.60 -8.21
N VAL A 96 10.44 -7.46 -9.22
CA VAL A 96 9.25 -6.60 -9.13
C VAL A 96 8.24 -7.28 -8.19
N LEU A 97 7.95 -6.61 -7.08
CA LEU A 97 6.90 -7.02 -6.15
C LEU A 97 5.56 -6.42 -6.58
N TYR A 98 5.57 -5.16 -7.02
CA TYR A 98 4.38 -4.47 -7.50
C TYR A 98 4.73 -3.58 -8.69
N ASN A 99 3.92 -3.66 -9.74
CA ASN A 99 3.91 -2.66 -10.81
C ASN A 99 2.75 -1.70 -10.53
N VAL A 100 3.07 -0.46 -10.16
CA VAL A 100 2.08 0.57 -9.78
C VAL A 100 1.85 1.60 -10.87
N THR A 101 2.49 1.44 -12.04
CA THR A 101 2.48 2.39 -13.15
C THR A 101 1.07 2.80 -13.57
N SER A 102 0.20 1.83 -13.89
CA SER A 102 -1.16 2.11 -14.34
C SER A 102 -2.05 2.71 -13.26
N GLY A 103 -1.89 2.25 -12.01
CA GLY A 103 -2.66 2.77 -10.88
C GLY A 103 -2.31 4.22 -10.58
N LEU A 104 -1.02 4.57 -10.58
CA LEU A 104 -0.59 5.95 -10.34
C LEU A 104 -0.95 6.89 -11.50
N ASN A 105 -0.99 6.38 -12.74
CA ASN A 105 -1.32 7.14 -13.95
C ASN A 105 -0.60 8.50 -14.01
N VAL A 106 0.71 8.48 -13.78
CA VAL A 106 1.52 9.69 -13.61
C VAL A 106 1.55 10.50 -14.92
N GLN A 107 1.15 11.77 -14.82
CA GLN A 107 1.21 12.72 -15.94
C GLN A 107 2.55 13.45 -15.90
N ILE A 108 3.34 13.31 -16.97
CA ILE A 108 4.64 13.98 -17.11
C ILE A 108 4.40 15.38 -17.68
N THR A 109 4.97 16.40 -17.03
CA THR A 109 4.85 17.80 -17.45
C THR A 109 5.92 18.15 -18.49
N SER A 110 5.68 19.20 -19.29
CA SER A 110 6.57 19.61 -20.38
C SER A 110 7.97 20.06 -19.93
N ASP A 111 8.12 20.46 -18.67
CA ASP A 111 9.40 20.81 -18.02
C ASP A 111 10.17 19.58 -17.49
N GLY A 112 9.65 18.38 -17.72
CA GLY A 112 10.29 17.12 -17.31
C GLY A 112 10.05 16.73 -15.86
N GLY A 113 9.11 17.39 -15.17
CA GLY A 113 8.54 16.96 -13.89
C GLY A 113 7.31 16.07 -14.08
N THR A 114 6.47 16.01 -13.04
CA THR A 114 5.15 15.36 -13.08
C THR A 114 4.12 16.23 -12.38
N GLU A 115 2.85 16.07 -12.75
CA GLU A 115 1.76 16.46 -11.86
C GLU A 115 1.83 15.64 -10.56
N ALA A 116 1.21 16.15 -9.50
CA ALA A 116 1.03 15.37 -8.28
C ALA A 116 0.14 14.16 -8.59
N PHE A 117 0.56 12.97 -8.17
CA PHE A 117 -0.17 11.73 -8.39
C PHE A 117 -0.56 11.10 -7.05
N THR A 118 -1.66 10.36 -7.06
CA THR A 118 -2.15 9.62 -5.90
C THR A 118 -3.02 8.44 -6.33
N HIS A 119 -2.85 7.30 -5.68
CA HIS A 119 -3.71 6.14 -5.87
C HIS A 119 -3.74 5.24 -4.64
N ARG A 120 -4.92 4.65 -4.36
CA ARG A 120 -5.11 3.68 -3.26
C ARG A 120 -5.10 2.27 -3.80
N PHE A 121 -4.16 1.46 -3.32
CA PHE A 121 -3.99 0.05 -3.66
C PHE A 121 -4.45 -0.85 -2.51
N SER A 122 -5.38 -1.77 -2.78
CA SER A 122 -5.90 -2.71 -1.77
C SER A 122 -4.98 -3.90 -1.50
N ASN A 123 -4.01 -4.16 -2.38
CA ASN A 123 -3.13 -5.33 -2.35
C ASN A 123 -1.67 -5.01 -2.00
N ILE A 124 -1.35 -3.74 -1.72
CA ILE A 124 -0.02 -3.31 -1.30
C ILE A 124 0.01 -3.25 0.22
N ASN A 125 0.89 -4.05 0.82
CA ASN A 125 1.04 -4.16 2.26
C ASN A 125 2.33 -3.48 2.72
N LEU A 126 2.27 -2.47 3.60
CA LEU A 126 3.47 -1.90 4.22
C LEU A 126 3.96 -2.78 5.37
N ASN A 127 3.10 -3.10 6.35
CA ASN A 127 3.49 -3.89 7.53
C ASN A 127 2.37 -4.66 8.24
N CYS A 128 1.15 -4.71 7.69
CA CYS A 128 0.03 -5.41 8.33
C CYS A 128 0.13 -6.95 8.27
N HIS A 129 0.86 -7.47 7.28
CA HIS A 129 1.17 -8.91 7.16
C HIS A 129 2.66 -9.15 6.97
N SER A 130 3.12 -10.39 7.18
CA SER A 130 4.54 -10.80 7.19
C SER A 130 5.31 -10.52 5.89
N ASN A 131 4.61 -10.35 4.76
CA ASN A 131 5.21 -10.00 3.47
C ASN A 131 5.33 -8.47 3.23
N GLY A 132 5.13 -7.66 4.26
CA GLY A 132 5.06 -6.20 4.15
C GLY A 132 6.32 -5.54 3.59
N ILE A 133 6.13 -4.42 2.89
CA ILE A 133 7.22 -3.67 2.27
C ILE A 133 8.25 -3.23 3.32
N LEU A 134 7.81 -2.84 4.50
CA LEU A 134 8.67 -2.40 5.60
C LEU A 134 9.23 -3.55 6.44
N LEU A 135 8.96 -4.82 6.08
CA LEU A 135 9.45 -5.98 6.82
C LEU A 135 10.68 -6.61 6.13
N GLY A 136 11.59 -7.19 6.91
CA GLY A 136 12.75 -7.92 6.39
C GLY A 136 13.97 -7.06 6.02
N GLY A 137 14.06 -5.82 6.48
CA GLY A 137 15.28 -5.01 6.40
C GLY A 137 16.24 -5.29 7.58
N HIS A 138 17.51 -5.52 7.30
CA HIS A 138 18.57 -5.49 8.31
C HIS A 138 18.97 -4.03 8.58
N ASN A 139 18.51 -3.48 9.70
CA ASN A 139 19.23 -2.43 10.42
C ASN A 139 18.99 -2.64 11.92
N LEU A 140 19.71 -3.63 12.44
CA LEU A 140 20.06 -3.69 13.85
C LEU A 140 21.10 -2.58 14.09
N ARG A 141 20.83 -1.72 15.08
CA ARG A 141 21.72 -0.71 15.68
C ARG A 141 21.91 0.59 14.88
N ASP A 142 21.42 1.67 15.51
CA ASP A 142 21.95 3.05 15.46
C ASP A 142 21.66 3.97 14.26
N LYS A 143 20.50 3.86 13.58
CA LYS A 143 19.99 4.98 12.75
C LYS A 143 18.57 5.40 13.10
N VAL A 144 18.39 6.72 13.20
CA VAL A 144 17.13 7.44 13.46
C VAL A 144 16.06 7.20 12.38
N LYS A 145 16.41 6.58 11.24
CA LYS A 145 15.53 6.36 10.09
C LYS A 145 15.56 4.88 9.67
N TYR A 146 14.42 4.20 9.75
CA TYR A 146 14.32 2.79 9.37
C TYR A 146 14.06 2.68 7.87
N CYS A 147 15.00 2.12 7.11
CA CYS A 147 14.83 1.89 5.68
C CYS A 147 14.74 0.40 5.38
N SER A 148 13.71 0.02 4.62
CA SER A 148 13.54 -1.34 4.10
C SER A 148 14.63 -1.69 3.08
N ASN A 149 14.83 -2.99 2.86
CA ASN A 149 15.61 -3.51 1.74
C ASN A 149 14.85 -3.43 0.40
N LYS A 150 13.57 -3.05 0.44
CA LYS A 150 12.73 -2.81 -0.74
C LYS A 150 12.78 -1.34 -1.14
N LYS A 151 12.55 -1.09 -2.43
CA LYS A 151 12.77 0.22 -3.06
C LYS A 151 11.65 0.58 -4.01
N PHE A 152 11.32 1.86 -4.04
CA PHE A 152 10.53 2.45 -5.11
C PHE A 152 11.46 2.77 -6.29
N VAL A 153 11.03 2.41 -7.50
CA VAL A 153 11.83 2.49 -8.71
C VAL A 153 11.06 3.25 -9.75
N VAL A 154 11.74 4.20 -10.38
CA VAL A 154 11.30 4.86 -11.60
C VAL A 154 12.27 4.46 -12.70
N ARG A 155 11.77 3.98 -13.83
CA ARG A 155 12.63 3.69 -14.98
C ARG A 155 11.92 3.93 -16.30
N ASN A 156 12.70 4.28 -17.30
CA ASN A 156 12.32 4.28 -18.70
C ASN A 156 13.39 3.51 -19.49
N ASN A 157 13.26 3.46 -20.82
CA ASN A 157 14.19 2.68 -21.67
C ASN A 157 15.67 3.12 -21.56
N ASN A 158 15.96 4.32 -21.05
CA ASN A 158 17.29 4.90 -21.01
C ASN A 158 17.81 5.20 -19.60
N GLN A 159 16.93 5.24 -18.60
CA GLN A 159 17.24 5.77 -17.27
C GLN A 159 16.54 4.93 -16.20
N LYS A 160 17.24 4.71 -15.08
CA LYS A 160 16.70 4.08 -13.88
C LYS A 160 17.11 4.90 -12.66
N GLY A 161 16.16 5.14 -11.76
CA GLY A 161 16.39 5.65 -10.42
C GLY A 161 15.62 4.80 -9.43
N SER A 162 16.18 4.64 -8.24
CA SER A 162 15.53 3.89 -7.18
C SER A 162 15.92 4.41 -5.81
N GLN A 163 14.94 4.42 -4.90
CA GLN A 163 15.12 4.84 -3.53
C GLN A 163 14.50 3.84 -2.58
N LYS A 164 15.17 3.60 -1.45
CA LYS A 164 14.64 2.72 -0.41
C LYS A 164 13.32 3.29 0.12
N VAL A 165 12.43 2.40 0.54
CA VAL A 165 11.21 2.79 1.26
C VAL A 165 11.56 2.87 2.74
N CYS A 166 11.45 4.06 3.32
CA CYS A 166 11.87 4.35 4.69
C CYS A 166 10.73 4.89 5.54
N LYS A 167 10.74 4.58 6.83
CA LYS A 167 9.89 5.16 7.87
C LYS A 167 10.62 6.33 8.54
#